data_AF-A0A4Q2YP42-F1
#
_entry.id   AF-A0A4Q2YP42-F1
#
_cell.length_a   1.000
_cell.length_b   1.000
_cell.length_c   1.000
_cell.angle_alpha   90.00
_cell.angle_beta   90.00
_cell.angle_gamma   90.00
#
_symmetry.space_group_name_H-M   'P 1'
#
loop_
_entity.id
_entity.type
_entity.pdbx_description
1 polymer ?
#
loop_
_entity_poly.entity_id
_entity_poly.type
_entity_poly.pdbx_seq_one_letter_code
_entity_poly.pdbx_strand_id
1 'polypeptide(L)'
;DLGIIVAPLLLISIVTGTMMIFRPFALGVVAPFGPVAETAKALEPPKYKGGTLAAKPDYTAMLTEARRRFPDAEFRILSLPRKDGDPISLRMKQPAEWLPNGRTTLAFDAATGEVLGARDALKLAPGAQAFNMAFPIHASKVGGWMWRSVLTISGLSLTLLGSLTVWTFWFKRPKPAKRQVKKAALAST
;
A
#
# COMPACT_ATOMS: atom_id res chain seq x y z
N ASP A 1 -4.03 22.36 20.44
CA ASP A 1 -4.65 22.68 19.14
C ASP A 1 -3.98 22.04 17.92
N LEU A 2 -2.71 22.27 17.62
CA LEU A 2 -2.05 21.69 16.43
C LEU A 2 -2.15 20.14 16.35
N GLY A 3 -1.95 19.44 17.46
CA GLY A 3 -2.05 17.98 17.49
C GLY A 3 -3.43 17.43 17.08
N ILE A 4 -4.51 18.14 17.42
CA ILE A 4 -5.88 17.75 17.06
C ILE A 4 -6.10 17.89 15.55
N ILE A 5 -5.58 18.96 14.95
CA ILE A 5 -5.71 19.23 13.51
C ILE A 5 -4.91 18.20 12.69
N VAL A 6 -3.71 17.87 13.16
CA VAL A 6 -2.78 17.00 12.42
C VAL A 6 -3.07 15.50 12.65
N ALA A 7 -3.71 15.14 13.77
CA ALA A 7 -3.99 13.75 14.12
C ALA A 7 -4.74 12.96 13.03
N PRO A 8 -5.81 13.47 12.38
CA PRO A 8 -6.46 12.77 11.27
C PRO A 8 -5.53 12.51 10.07
N LEU A 9 -4.64 13.47 9.74
CA LEU A 9 -3.69 13.32 8.65
C LEU A 9 -2.60 12.29 8.95
N LEU A 10 -2.13 12.27 10.21
CA LEU A 10 -1.22 11.25 10.70
C LEU A 10 -1.89 9.88 10.78
N LEU A 11 -3.17 9.82 11.15
CA LEU A 11 -3.94 8.58 11.16
C LEU A 11 -4.02 7.99 9.75
N ILE A 12 -4.30 8.80 8.73
CA ILE A 12 -4.27 8.35 7.32
C ILE A 12 -2.89 7.78 6.98
N SER A 13 -1.82 8.46 7.37
CA SER A 13 -0.44 8.04 7.09
C SER A 13 -0.10 6.71 7.79
N ILE A 14 -0.46 6.57 9.07
CA ILE A 14 -0.22 5.36 9.87
C ILE A 14 -1.04 4.20 9.33
N VAL A 15 -2.34 4.39 9.07
CA VAL A 15 -3.22 3.34 8.56
C VAL A 15 -2.72 2.84 7.21
N THR A 16 -2.53 3.74 6.24
CA THR A 16 -2.05 3.35 4.90
C THR A 16 -0.65 2.75 4.93
N GLY A 17 0.24 3.26 5.78
CA GLY A 17 1.58 2.69 6.01
C GLY A 17 1.52 1.26 6.56
N THR A 18 0.72 1.07 7.60
CA THR A 18 0.56 -0.22 8.30
C THR A 18 -0.09 -1.27 7.38
N MET A 19 -1.08 -0.87 6.57
CA MET A 19 -1.71 -1.74 5.57
C MET A 19 -0.68 -2.36 4.61
N MET A 20 0.35 -1.61 4.20
CA MET A 20 1.35 -2.10 3.25
C MET A 20 2.28 -3.17 3.83
N ILE A 21 2.37 -3.27 5.15
CA ILE A 21 3.30 -4.18 5.84
C ILE A 21 2.53 -5.35 6.47
N PHE A 22 1.39 -5.09 7.11
CA PHE A 22 0.67 -6.06 7.92
C PHE A 22 -0.62 -6.50 7.25
N ARG A 23 -0.59 -7.66 6.56
CA ARG A 23 -1.77 -8.21 5.87
C ARG A 23 -3.01 -8.37 6.76
N PRO A 24 -2.94 -8.87 8.01
CA PRO A 24 -4.13 -8.98 8.86
C PRO A 24 -4.77 -7.63 9.17
N PHE A 25 -3.95 -6.61 9.44
CA PHE A 25 -4.41 -5.24 9.64
C PHE A 25 -5.09 -4.70 8.38
N ALA A 26 -4.45 -4.89 7.22
CA ALA A 26 -5.02 -4.48 5.94
C ALA A 26 -6.38 -5.12 5.66
N LEU A 27 -6.51 -6.42 5.91
CA LEU A 27 -7.76 -7.16 5.75
C LEU A 27 -8.86 -6.66 6.69
N GLY A 28 -8.51 -6.31 7.93
CA GLY A 28 -9.46 -5.70 8.86
C GLY A 28 -9.93 -4.32 8.40
N VAL A 29 -9.01 -3.47 7.93
CA VAL A 29 -9.34 -2.13 7.43
C VAL A 29 -10.24 -2.18 6.19
N VAL A 30 -10.03 -3.14 5.29
CA VAL A 30 -10.82 -3.24 4.05
C VAL A 30 -12.06 -4.13 4.16
N ALA A 31 -12.32 -4.74 5.31
CA ALA A 31 -13.50 -5.59 5.54
C ALA A 31 -14.86 -4.90 5.21
N PRO A 32 -15.04 -3.58 5.44
CA PRO A 32 -16.27 -2.90 5.03
C PRO A 32 -16.53 -2.89 3.51
N PHE A 33 -15.51 -3.17 2.68
CA PHE A 33 -15.62 -3.18 1.22
C PHE A 33 -15.89 -4.57 0.64
N GLY A 34 -16.12 -5.59 1.48
CA GLY A 34 -16.54 -6.92 1.03
C GLY A 34 -15.91 -8.06 1.81
N PRO A 35 -16.18 -9.32 1.41
CA PRO A 35 -15.71 -10.49 2.14
C PRO A 35 -14.19 -10.54 2.27
N VAL A 36 -13.70 -10.69 3.51
CA VAL A 36 -12.27 -10.75 3.82
C VAL A 36 -11.59 -11.94 3.11
N ALA A 37 -12.27 -13.08 3.01
CA ALA A 37 -11.74 -14.27 2.33
C ALA A 37 -11.51 -14.03 0.83
N GLU A 38 -12.45 -13.36 0.16
CA GLU A 38 -12.32 -13.00 -1.26
C GLU A 38 -11.22 -11.98 -1.48
N THR A 39 -11.12 -10.98 -0.60
CA THR A 39 -10.05 -9.99 -0.64
C THR A 39 -8.69 -10.65 -0.42
N ALA A 40 -8.58 -11.54 0.56
CA ALA A 40 -7.36 -12.28 0.85
C ALA A 40 -6.92 -13.11 -0.36
N LYS A 41 -7.85 -13.89 -0.95
CA LYS A 41 -7.60 -14.67 -2.16
C LYS A 41 -7.22 -13.79 -3.34
N ALA A 42 -7.88 -12.65 -3.51
CA ALA A 42 -7.50 -11.69 -4.53
C ALA A 42 -6.06 -11.24 -4.30
N LEU A 43 -5.66 -10.80 -3.11
CA LEU A 43 -4.30 -10.27 -2.89
C LEU A 43 -3.16 -11.29 -3.08
N GLU A 44 -3.46 -12.59 -3.20
CA GLU A 44 -2.45 -13.60 -3.47
C GLU A 44 -1.89 -13.48 -4.90
N PRO A 45 -0.55 -13.64 -5.06
CA PRO A 45 0.04 -13.78 -6.38
C PRO A 45 -0.55 -14.99 -7.10
N PRO A 46 -1.05 -14.84 -8.34
CA PRO A 46 -1.51 -15.98 -9.11
C PRO A 46 -0.33 -16.92 -9.38
N LYS A 47 -0.59 -18.23 -9.29
CA LYS A 47 0.41 -19.27 -9.57
C LYS A 47 0.15 -19.82 -10.97
N TYR A 48 1.03 -19.49 -11.90
CA TYR A 48 1.05 -20.09 -13.24
C TYR A 48 2.26 -20.99 -13.36
N LYS A 49 2.14 -22.06 -14.15
CA LYS A 49 3.27 -22.91 -14.55
C LYS A 49 3.52 -22.66 -16.02
N GLY A 50 4.72 -22.23 -16.37
CA GLY A 50 5.19 -22.13 -17.74
C GLY A 50 6.19 -23.22 -18.09
N GLY A 51 6.73 -23.16 -19.31
CA GLY A 51 7.90 -23.93 -19.74
C GLY A 51 9.25 -23.29 -19.39
N THR A 52 10.33 -23.90 -19.90
CA THR A 52 11.68 -23.31 -19.87
C THR A 52 11.75 -22.08 -20.77
N LEU A 53 12.47 -21.05 -20.35
CA LEU A 53 12.63 -19.83 -21.15
C LEU A 53 13.19 -20.16 -22.55
N ALA A 54 12.45 -19.81 -23.60
CA ALA A 54 12.90 -19.99 -24.97
C ALA A 54 14.16 -19.17 -25.24
N ALA A 55 15.02 -19.64 -26.15
CA ALA A 55 16.25 -18.94 -26.52
C ALA A 55 15.98 -17.55 -27.16
N LYS A 56 14.84 -17.42 -27.85
CA LYS A 56 14.36 -16.17 -28.44
C LYS A 56 12.83 -16.06 -28.26
N PRO A 57 12.37 -15.60 -27.09
CA PRO A 57 10.93 -15.45 -26.85
C PRO A 57 10.35 -14.37 -27.78
N ASP A 58 9.15 -14.60 -28.31
CA ASP A 58 8.44 -13.63 -29.16
C ASP A 58 7.76 -12.56 -28.29
N TYR A 59 8.57 -11.60 -27.82
CA TYR A 59 8.07 -10.48 -27.02
C TYR A 59 7.10 -9.60 -27.81
N THR A 60 7.23 -9.51 -29.13
CA THR A 60 6.34 -8.69 -29.97
C THR A 60 4.93 -9.25 -29.96
N ALA A 61 4.78 -10.57 -30.14
CA ALA A 61 3.49 -11.24 -30.03
C ALA A 61 2.88 -11.08 -28.62
N MET A 62 3.68 -11.28 -27.56
CA MET A 62 3.21 -11.12 -26.18
C MET A 62 2.72 -9.70 -25.88
N LEU A 63 3.49 -8.68 -26.28
CA LEU A 63 3.11 -7.28 -26.08
C LEU A 63 1.88 -6.90 -26.93
N THR A 64 1.77 -7.43 -28.14
CA THR A 64 0.60 -7.22 -29.02
C THR A 64 -0.67 -7.80 -28.39
N GLU A 65 -0.60 -9.03 -27.87
CA GLU A 65 -1.71 -9.68 -27.18
C GLU A 65 -2.09 -8.94 -25.88
N ALA A 66 -1.11 -8.46 -25.12
CA ALA A 66 -1.36 -7.63 -23.95
C ALA A 66 -2.10 -6.33 -24.29
N ARG A 67 -1.69 -5.65 -25.37
CA ARG A 67 -2.37 -4.44 -25.86
C ARG A 67 -3.78 -4.76 -26.34
N ARG A 68 -3.99 -5.86 -27.06
CA ARG A 68 -5.31 -6.30 -27.52
C ARG A 68 -6.27 -6.51 -26.34
N ARG A 69 -5.78 -7.05 -25.22
CA ARG A 69 -6.59 -7.34 -24.04
C ARG A 69 -6.84 -6.12 -23.14
N PHE A 70 -5.88 -5.20 -23.05
CA PHE A 70 -6.01 -3.94 -22.31
C PHE A 70 -5.54 -2.76 -23.19
N PRO A 71 -6.37 -2.29 -24.14
CA PRO A 71 -5.98 -1.31 -25.16
C PRO A 71 -5.42 0.00 -24.58
N ASP A 72 -6.07 0.50 -23.53
CA ASP A 72 -5.73 1.79 -22.92
C ASP A 72 -4.65 1.69 -21.83
N ALA A 73 -4.15 0.49 -21.56
CA ALA A 73 -3.18 0.27 -20.50
C ALA A 73 -1.73 0.50 -20.96
N GLU A 74 -0.94 1.14 -20.12
CA GLU A 74 0.49 1.34 -20.34
C GLU A 74 1.28 0.11 -19.92
N PHE A 75 2.29 -0.30 -20.71
CA PHE A 75 3.27 -1.29 -20.28
C PHE A 75 4.16 -0.70 -19.18
N ARG A 76 4.35 -1.44 -18.08
CA ARG A 76 5.10 -0.94 -16.91
C ARG A 76 6.34 -1.78 -16.61
N ILE A 77 6.15 -3.08 -16.42
CA ILE A 77 7.24 -3.97 -15.99
C ILE A 77 7.07 -5.31 -16.70
N LEU A 78 8.05 -5.67 -17.53
CA LEU A 78 8.21 -7.03 -18.02
C LEU A 78 9.21 -7.75 -17.10
N SER A 79 8.81 -8.89 -16.54
CA SER A 79 9.66 -9.72 -15.68
C SER A 79 9.89 -11.07 -16.33
N LEU A 80 11.15 -11.45 -16.46
CA LEU A 80 11.56 -12.76 -16.95
C LEU A 80 11.43 -13.83 -15.83
N PRO A 81 11.34 -15.13 -16.21
CA PRO A 81 11.34 -16.24 -15.27
C PRO A 81 12.56 -16.16 -14.34
N ARG A 82 12.35 -16.36 -13.03
CA ARG A 82 13.46 -16.41 -12.05
C ARG A 82 14.06 -17.80 -11.92
N LYS A 83 13.28 -18.81 -12.29
CA LYS A 83 13.62 -20.23 -12.29
C LYS A 83 12.84 -20.91 -13.41
N ASP A 84 13.27 -22.11 -13.78
CA ASP A 84 12.55 -22.91 -14.76
C ASP A 84 11.11 -23.18 -14.32
N GLY A 85 10.19 -23.03 -15.27
CA GLY A 85 8.76 -23.17 -15.06
C GLY A 85 8.05 -21.93 -14.55
N ASP A 86 8.76 -20.83 -14.24
CA ASP A 86 8.11 -19.53 -13.99
C ASP A 86 7.67 -18.88 -15.32
N PRO A 87 6.54 -18.16 -15.34
CA PRO A 87 6.09 -17.46 -16.53
C PRO A 87 6.89 -16.17 -16.78
N ILE A 88 6.88 -15.68 -18.03
CA ILE A 88 7.15 -14.27 -18.31
C ILE A 88 5.93 -13.48 -17.85
N SER A 89 6.11 -12.46 -17.01
CA SER A 89 4.99 -11.64 -16.53
C SER A 89 5.09 -10.20 -17.02
N LEU A 90 3.97 -9.65 -17.46
CA LEU A 90 3.85 -8.25 -17.86
C LEU A 90 2.88 -7.55 -16.93
N ARG A 91 3.37 -6.54 -16.22
CA ARG A 91 2.57 -5.60 -15.46
C ARG A 91 2.23 -4.41 -16.32
N MET A 92 0.95 -4.03 -16.28
CA MET A 92 0.39 -2.90 -17.00
C MET A 92 -0.31 -1.97 -16.01
N LYS A 93 -0.50 -0.73 -16.44
CA LYS A 93 -1.30 0.27 -15.73
C LYS A 93 -2.45 0.73 -16.62
N GLN A 94 -3.68 0.41 -16.22
CA GLN A 94 -4.87 1.03 -16.81
C GLN A 94 -5.02 2.48 -16.32
N PRO A 95 -5.71 3.36 -17.08
CA PRO A 95 -5.88 4.77 -16.72
C PRO A 95 -6.52 4.97 -15.34
N ALA A 96 -7.57 4.20 -15.03
CA ALA A 96 -8.31 4.29 -13.77
C ALA A 96 -7.55 3.73 -12.54
N GLU A 97 -6.42 3.05 -12.72
CA GLU A 97 -5.66 2.51 -11.60
C GLU A 97 -4.82 3.59 -10.90
N TRP A 98 -4.99 3.74 -9.58
CA TRP A 98 -4.24 4.72 -8.80
C TRP A 98 -2.77 4.31 -8.56
N LEU A 99 -2.48 3.01 -8.59
CA LEU A 99 -1.11 2.51 -8.46
C LEU A 99 -0.26 3.02 -9.61
N PRO A 100 0.88 3.70 -9.35
CA PRO A 100 1.69 4.27 -10.43
C PRO A 100 2.18 3.22 -11.42
N ASN A 101 2.53 2.02 -10.95
CA ASN A 101 2.94 0.91 -11.82
C ASN A 101 1.76 -0.01 -12.20
N GLY A 102 0.53 0.39 -11.93
CA GLY A 102 -0.67 -0.43 -12.08
C GLY A 102 -0.62 -1.70 -11.23
N ARG A 103 -1.57 -2.59 -11.44
CA ARG A 103 -1.72 -3.92 -10.83
C ARG A 103 -2.34 -4.91 -11.82
N THR A 104 -2.77 -4.43 -12.99
CA THR A 104 -3.17 -5.27 -14.12
C THR A 104 -1.96 -6.06 -14.59
N THR A 105 -2.11 -7.37 -14.75
CA THR A 105 -1.00 -8.27 -15.11
C THR A 105 -1.42 -9.31 -16.14
N LEU A 106 -0.50 -9.67 -17.02
CA LEU A 106 -0.57 -10.87 -17.85
C LEU A 106 0.61 -11.78 -17.50
N ALA A 107 0.38 -13.09 -17.60
CA ALA A 107 1.40 -14.11 -17.52
C ALA A 107 1.42 -14.89 -18.83
N PHE A 108 2.60 -15.08 -19.38
CA PHE A 108 2.87 -15.80 -20.61
C PHE A 108 3.75 -17.01 -20.31
N ASP A 109 3.51 -18.10 -21.02
CA ASP A 109 4.39 -19.25 -21.02
C ASP A 109 5.77 -18.82 -21.54
N ALA A 110 6.83 -19.18 -20.82
CA ALA A 110 8.17 -18.73 -21.17
C ALA A 110 8.78 -19.48 -22.38
N ALA A 111 8.25 -20.65 -22.72
CA ALA A 111 8.67 -21.45 -23.86
C ALA A 111 7.89 -21.08 -25.11
N THR A 112 6.56 -20.95 -25.02
CA THR A 112 5.68 -20.77 -26.19
C THR A 112 5.21 -19.33 -26.39
N GLY A 113 5.20 -18.51 -25.34
CA GLY A 113 4.62 -17.17 -25.36
C GLY A 113 3.10 -17.12 -25.29
N GLU A 114 2.43 -18.25 -25.09
CA GLU A 114 0.98 -18.32 -24.92
C GLU A 114 0.52 -17.65 -23.61
N VAL A 115 -0.66 -17.06 -23.60
CA VAL A 115 -1.23 -16.45 -22.40
C VAL A 115 -1.68 -17.53 -21.42
N LEU A 116 -0.99 -17.63 -20.29
CA LEU A 116 -1.37 -18.51 -19.17
C LEU A 116 -2.46 -17.89 -18.31
N GLY A 117 -2.52 -16.56 -18.25
CA GLY A 117 -3.58 -15.86 -17.54
C GLY A 117 -3.44 -14.35 -17.59
N ALA A 118 -4.55 -13.69 -17.32
CA ALA A 118 -4.62 -12.24 -17.24
C ALA A 118 -5.47 -11.85 -16.03
N ARG A 119 -5.03 -10.80 -15.36
CA ARG A 119 -5.64 -10.32 -14.14
C ARG A 119 -5.86 -8.81 -14.24
N ASP A 120 -7.12 -8.44 -14.29
CA ASP A 120 -7.60 -7.07 -14.36
C ASP A 120 -7.72 -6.49 -12.94
N ALA A 121 -6.97 -5.43 -12.65
CA ALA A 121 -6.98 -4.78 -11.34
C ALA A 121 -8.33 -4.13 -11.00
N LEU A 122 -9.06 -3.65 -12.01
CA LEU A 122 -10.34 -2.96 -11.86
C LEU A 122 -11.51 -3.93 -11.63
N LYS A 123 -11.27 -5.24 -11.82
CA LYS A 123 -12.24 -6.32 -11.59
C LYS A 123 -11.89 -7.18 -10.36
N LEU A 124 -10.93 -6.76 -9.55
CA LEU A 124 -10.65 -7.43 -8.28
C LEU A 124 -11.80 -7.25 -7.29
N ALA A 125 -11.86 -8.13 -6.28
CA ALA A 125 -12.77 -7.94 -5.14
C ALA A 125 -12.63 -6.50 -4.59
N PRO A 126 -13.72 -5.82 -4.21
CA PRO A 126 -13.64 -4.39 -3.90
C PRO A 126 -12.71 -4.08 -2.72
N GLY A 127 -12.60 -4.96 -1.73
CA GLY A 127 -11.59 -4.85 -0.66
C GLY A 127 -10.14 -4.88 -1.16
N ALA A 128 -9.85 -5.63 -2.23
CA ALA A 128 -8.54 -5.63 -2.86
C ALA A 128 -8.30 -4.36 -3.71
N GLN A 129 -9.34 -3.80 -4.32
CA GLN A 129 -9.26 -2.49 -4.97
C GLN A 129 -8.98 -1.39 -3.94
N ALA A 130 -9.69 -1.39 -2.81
CA ALA A 130 -9.46 -0.49 -1.68
C ALA A 130 -8.03 -0.63 -1.12
N PHE A 131 -7.54 -1.86 -0.95
CA PHE A 131 -6.16 -2.11 -0.54
C PHE A 131 -5.13 -1.48 -1.50
N ASN A 132 -5.37 -1.59 -2.82
CA ASN A 132 -4.48 -1.01 -3.82
C ASN A 132 -4.38 0.52 -3.75
N MET A 133 -5.32 1.21 -3.09
CA MET A 133 -5.27 2.66 -2.87
C MET A 133 -4.32 3.08 -1.74
N ALA A 134 -3.95 2.15 -0.83
CA ALA A 134 -3.12 2.47 0.34
C ALA A 134 -1.76 3.08 -0.05
N PHE A 135 -1.02 2.43 -0.96
CA PHE A 135 0.29 2.93 -1.40
C PHE A 135 0.19 4.31 -2.09
N PRO A 136 -0.68 4.53 -3.09
CA PRO A 136 -0.77 5.83 -3.75
C PRO A 136 -1.15 6.96 -2.80
N ILE A 137 -2.05 6.71 -1.85
CA ILE A 137 -2.43 7.69 -0.82
C ILE A 137 -1.22 7.99 0.07
N HIS A 138 -0.56 6.97 0.61
CA HIS A 138 0.59 7.10 1.52
C HIS A 138 1.77 7.83 0.86
N ALA A 139 2.11 7.43 -0.38
CA ALA A 139 3.27 7.95 -1.10
C ALA A 139 2.99 9.24 -1.88
N SER A 140 1.82 9.88 -1.64
CA SER A 140 1.36 11.08 -2.36
C SER A 140 1.41 10.94 -3.89
N LYS A 141 1.05 9.76 -4.41
CA LYS A 141 1.00 9.49 -5.86
C LYS A 141 -0.38 9.77 -6.47
N VAL A 142 -1.33 10.20 -5.65
CA VAL A 142 -2.67 10.69 -6.04
C VAL A 142 -2.91 12.07 -5.41
N GLY A 143 -3.95 12.77 -5.87
CA GLY A 143 -4.33 14.08 -5.32
C GLY A 143 -3.41 15.25 -5.67
N GLY A 144 -2.39 15.00 -6.51
CA GLY A 144 -1.51 16.03 -7.07
C GLY A 144 -0.75 16.83 -6.00
N TRP A 145 -0.47 18.09 -6.31
CA TRP A 145 0.28 18.99 -5.44
C TRP A 145 -0.45 19.27 -4.12
N MET A 146 -1.78 19.33 -4.13
CA MET A 146 -2.59 19.63 -2.94
C MET A 146 -2.40 18.55 -1.87
N TRP A 147 -2.61 17.28 -2.23
CA TRP A 147 -2.44 16.16 -1.31
C TRP A 147 -0.98 16.02 -0.85
N ARG A 148 -0.03 16.25 -1.75
CA ARG A 148 1.40 16.27 -1.42
C ARG A 148 1.75 17.35 -0.39
N SER A 149 1.19 18.55 -0.52
CA SER A 149 1.37 19.63 0.46
C SER A 149 0.77 19.26 1.82
N VAL A 150 -0.44 18.69 1.84
CA VAL A 150 -1.10 18.22 3.06
C VAL A 150 -0.25 17.18 3.80
N LEU A 151 0.24 16.16 3.09
CA LEU A 151 1.10 15.14 3.70
C LEU A 151 2.47 15.68 4.12
N THR A 152 3.03 16.64 3.38
CA THR A 152 4.27 17.32 3.78
C THR A 152 4.10 18.07 5.10
N ILE A 153 3.03 18.86 5.23
CA ILE A 153 2.70 19.59 6.46
C ILE A 153 2.47 18.61 7.63
N SER A 154 1.79 17.49 7.36
CA SER A 154 1.58 16.42 8.35
C SER A 154 2.92 15.86 8.88
N GLY A 155 3.85 15.52 7.98
CA GLY A 155 5.17 15.00 8.36
C GLY A 155 6.05 16.02 9.10
N LEU A 156 6.04 17.29 8.66
CA LEU A 156 6.75 18.37 9.37
C LEU A 156 6.18 18.58 10.78
N SER A 157 4.85 18.53 10.91
CA SER A 157 4.19 18.65 12.21
C SER A 157 4.53 17.49 13.13
N LEU A 158 4.56 16.25 12.63
CA LEU A 158 5.03 15.09 13.41
C LEU A 158 6.49 15.26 13.86
N THR A 159 7.35 15.73 12.96
CA THR A 159 8.78 15.97 13.28
C THR A 159 8.93 17.02 14.37
N LEU A 160 8.18 18.14 14.27
CA LEU A 160 8.17 19.19 15.26
C LEU A 160 7.68 18.67 16.62
N LEU A 161 6.49 18.06 16.67
CA LEU A 161 5.90 17.57 17.91
C LEU A 161 6.75 16.46 18.55
N GLY A 162 7.30 15.55 17.75
CA GLY A 162 8.23 14.51 18.20
C GLY A 162 9.51 15.10 18.77
N SER A 163 10.12 16.07 18.09
CA SER A 163 11.34 16.74 18.55
C SER A 163 11.12 17.50 19.86
N LEU A 164 9.99 18.21 19.98
CA LEU A 164 9.61 18.89 21.22
C LEU A 164 9.38 17.89 22.37
N THR A 165 8.77 16.74 22.09
CA THR A 165 8.56 15.67 23.08
C THR A 165 9.88 15.08 23.55
N VAL A 166 10.80 14.76 22.63
CA VAL A 166 12.15 14.29 22.98
C VAL A 166 12.88 15.35 23.80
N TRP A 167 12.89 16.60 23.34
CA TRP A 167 13.57 17.70 24.04
C TRP A 167 13.06 17.88 25.47
N THR A 168 11.74 17.95 25.64
CA THR A 168 11.10 18.15 26.95
C THR A 168 11.31 16.97 27.88
N PHE A 169 11.25 15.74 27.36
CA PHE A 169 11.46 14.54 28.15
C PHE A 169 12.90 14.37 28.63
N TRP A 170 13.90 14.72 27.81
CA TRP A 170 15.31 14.47 28.14
C TRP A 170 16.02 15.65 28.80
N PHE A 171 15.70 16.89 28.40
CA PHE A 171 16.45 18.08 28.85
C PHE A 171 15.63 19.02 29.74
N LYS A 172 14.30 18.98 29.66
CA LYS A 172 13.41 19.83 30.47
C LYS A 172 12.40 19.01 31.27
N ARG A 173 12.82 17.82 31.70
CA ARG A 173 11.98 16.90 32.47
C ARG A 173 11.49 17.61 33.73
N PRO A 174 10.18 17.85 33.89
CA PRO A 174 9.67 18.53 35.08
C PRO A 174 10.04 17.71 36.32
N LYS A 175 10.56 18.37 37.36
CA LYS A 175 10.76 17.69 38.65
C LYS A 175 9.41 17.15 39.11
N PRO A 176 9.32 15.88 39.57
CA PRO A 176 8.06 15.31 40.01
C PRO A 176 7.44 16.24 41.05
N ALA A 177 6.20 16.68 40.80
CA ALA A 177 5.47 17.49 41.75
C ALA A 177 5.39 16.69 43.06
N LYS A 178 5.89 17.25 44.16
CA LYS A 178 5.74 16.64 45.49
C LYS A 178 4.24 16.47 45.72
N ARG A 179 3.75 15.23 45.66
CA ARG A 179 2.39 14.88 46.05
C ARG A 179 2.22 15.34 47.49
N GLN A 180 1.56 16.48 47.69
CA GLN A 180 1.16 16.92 49.02
C GLN A 180 0.13 15.90 49.52
N VAL A 181 0.61 14.92 50.30
CA VAL A 181 -0.26 14.10 51.11
C VAL A 181 -0.89 15.07 52.10
N LYS A 182 -2.12 15.53 51.82
CA LYS A 182 -2.93 16.17 52.83
C LYS A 182 -3.08 15.13 53.94
N LYS A 183 -2.38 15.32 55.07
CA LYS A 183 -2.72 14.61 56.30
C LYS A 183 -4.16 14.99 56.58
N ALA A 184 -5.09 14.07 56.34
CA ALA A 184 -6.44 14.21 56.87
C ALA A 184 -6.25 14.34 58.39
N ALA A 185 -6.59 15.51 58.93
CA ALA A 185 -6.67 15.68 60.36
C ALA A 185 -7.75 14.70 60.83
N LEU A 186 -7.31 13.62 61.49
CA LEU A 186 -8.20 12.77 62.27
C LEU A 186 -8.88 13.69 63.27
N ALA A 187 -10.20 13.76 63.16
CA ALA A 187 -11.06 14.48 64.08
C ALA A 187 -10.72 14.05 65.51
N SER A 188 -10.36 15.02 66.34
CA SER A 188 -10.32 14.87 67.79
C SER A 188 -11.40 15.76 68.37
N THR A 189 -12.30 15.08 69.09
CA THR A 189 -13.32 15.53 70.06
C THR A 189 -14.50 16.34 69.55
#